data_AF-A0A4S8QPW8-F1
#
_entry.id   AF-A0A4S8QPW8-F1
#
_cell.length_a   1.000
_cell.length_b   1.000
_cell.length_c   1.000
_cell.angle_alpha   90.00
_cell.angle_beta   90.00
_cell.angle_gamma   90.00
#
_symmetry.space_group_name_H-M   'P 1'
#
loop_
_entity.id
_entity.type
_entity.pdbx_description
1 polymer ?
#
loop_
_entity_poly.entity_id
_entity_poly.type
_entity_poly.pdbx_seq_one_letter_code
_entity_poly.pdbx_strand_id
1 'polypeptide(L)'
;MDSAYWIDRCQQLEARIIEQDREIKDKTQQLEDADEHAKFVEAERKALKQEIKNIKSEMEIQRKTTNTLARIGVAVRVRFLEHAKAQVMGLHKFNFDAKFVRRGNDAAHRAYGAVDAALFTGDYLTDREKRQLEEVYGLIYDGLTPENYGNLPPRMLQAIDHQGSIVSLYALNNGSMSIREKQAAGDSMDFLKNKRIELGDEAFEKDEDVARHLRRLGEFADLIIAKSRRHGVLMHGANPGTPSSSYGPPQTPPFRQKRPSPPHPS
;
A
#
# COMPACT_ATOMS: atom_id res chain seq x y z
N MET A 1 50.45 -33.03 75.17
CA MET A 1 49.78 -33.23 73.87
C MET A 1 50.74 -34.01 72.99
N ASP A 2 50.28 -35.11 72.42
CA ASP A 2 51.13 -36.07 71.71
C ASP A 2 51.32 -35.68 70.24
N SER A 3 52.48 -36.00 69.66
CA SER A 3 52.84 -35.63 68.27
C SER A 3 51.84 -36.19 67.24
N ALA A 4 51.30 -37.38 67.52
CA ALA A 4 50.28 -38.02 66.68
C ALA A 4 48.99 -37.22 66.55
N TYR A 5 48.59 -36.46 67.58
CA TYR A 5 47.39 -35.62 67.55
C TYR A 5 47.52 -34.47 66.54
N TRP A 6 48.69 -33.83 66.50
CA TRP A 6 48.94 -32.72 65.57
C TRP A 6 49.05 -33.20 64.13
N ILE A 7 49.63 -34.39 63.91
CA ILE A 7 49.70 -35.01 62.58
C ILE A 7 48.31 -35.35 62.04
N ASP A 8 47.45 -35.99 62.84
CA ASP A 8 46.06 -36.30 62.46
C ASP A 8 45.25 -35.02 62.20
N ARG A 9 45.42 -33.99 63.03
CA ARG A 9 44.75 -32.70 62.82
C ARG A 9 45.19 -32.00 61.52
N CYS A 10 46.48 -32.06 61.18
CA CYS A 10 46.97 -31.53 59.90
C CYS A 10 46.39 -32.31 58.72
N GLN A 11 46.36 -33.65 58.77
CA GLN A 11 45.79 -34.48 57.71
C GLN A 11 44.28 -34.20 57.49
N GLN A 12 43.52 -34.00 58.57
CA GLN A 12 42.10 -33.61 58.48
C GLN A 12 41.90 -32.24 57.84
N LEU A 13 42.76 -31.26 58.16
CA LEU A 13 42.69 -29.93 57.56
C LEU A 13 43.10 -29.96 56.08
N GLU A 14 44.14 -30.70 55.72
CA GLU A 14 44.57 -30.90 54.33
C GLU A 14 43.47 -31.56 53.49
N ALA A 15 42.83 -32.62 54.01
CA ALA A 15 41.70 -33.27 53.33
C ALA A 15 40.52 -32.30 53.11
N ARG A 16 40.22 -31.46 54.10
CA ARG A 16 39.16 -30.46 54.00
C ARG A 16 39.50 -29.34 53.01
N ILE A 17 40.76 -28.91 52.94
CA ILE A 17 41.22 -27.93 51.93
C ILE A 17 41.04 -28.51 50.53
N ILE A 18 41.46 -29.77 50.31
CA ILE A 18 41.31 -30.44 49.01
C ILE A 18 39.84 -30.55 48.60
N GLU A 19 38.95 -30.87 49.54
CA GLU A 19 37.50 -30.93 49.28
C GLU A 19 36.93 -29.55 48.92
N GLN A 20 37.31 -28.51 49.66
CA GLN A 20 36.89 -27.13 49.38
C GLN A 20 37.41 -26.64 48.03
N ASP A 21 38.66 -26.95 47.67
CA ASP A 21 39.24 -26.57 46.38
C ASP A 21 38.50 -27.22 45.21
N ARG A 22 38.07 -28.49 45.36
CA ARG A 22 37.21 -29.16 44.38
C ARG A 22 35.84 -28.50 44.27
N GLU A 23 35.21 -28.20 45.40
CA GLU A 23 33.91 -27.54 45.42
C GLU A 23 33.97 -26.14 44.78
N ILE A 24 35.03 -25.37 45.05
CA ILE A 24 35.26 -24.05 44.43
C ILE A 24 35.41 -24.21 42.92
N LYS A 25 36.19 -25.19 42.46
CA LYS A 25 36.38 -25.44 41.02
C LYS A 25 35.06 -25.78 40.32
N ASP A 26 34.28 -26.69 40.89
CA ASP A 26 33.00 -27.12 40.29
C ASP A 26 31.99 -25.95 40.23
N LYS A 27 31.89 -25.15 41.30
CA LYS A 27 31.03 -23.96 41.31
C LYS A 27 31.49 -22.88 40.35
N THR A 28 32.81 -22.73 40.16
CA THR A 28 33.36 -21.77 39.19
C THR A 28 32.96 -22.17 37.78
N GLN A 29 33.07 -23.45 37.42
CA GLN A 29 32.60 -23.95 36.12
C GLN A 29 31.10 -23.73 35.92
N GLN A 30 30.28 -24.02 36.94
CA GLN A 30 28.83 -23.79 36.86
C GLN A 30 28.49 -22.31 36.63
N LEU A 31 29.25 -21.38 37.22
CA LEU A 31 29.07 -19.95 37.00
C LEU A 31 29.48 -19.53 35.59
N GLU A 32 30.55 -20.09 35.04
CA GLU A 32 30.98 -19.86 33.66
C GLU A 32 29.93 -20.36 32.66
N ASP A 33 29.44 -21.59 32.82
CA ASP A 33 28.40 -22.17 31.96
C ASP A 33 27.09 -21.35 32.05
N ALA A 34 26.74 -20.86 33.24
CA ALA A 34 25.58 -20.01 33.44
C ALA A 34 25.75 -18.62 32.78
N ASP A 35 26.95 -18.04 32.81
CA ASP A 35 27.26 -16.77 32.14
C ASP A 35 27.23 -16.92 30.61
N GLU A 36 27.75 -18.02 30.08
CA GLU A 36 27.66 -18.34 28.65
C GLU A 36 26.20 -18.51 28.20
N HIS A 37 25.41 -19.27 28.96
CA HIS A 37 23.98 -19.43 28.69
C HIS A 37 23.23 -18.10 28.78
N ALA A 38 23.54 -17.24 29.76
CA ALA A 38 22.95 -15.91 29.88
C ALA A 38 23.25 -15.03 28.66
N LYS A 39 24.51 -15.04 28.15
CA LYS A 39 24.89 -14.32 26.93
C LYS A 39 24.15 -14.83 25.70
N PHE A 40 24.00 -16.15 25.57
CA PHE A 40 23.24 -16.76 24.48
C PHE A 40 21.78 -16.30 24.49
N VAL A 41 21.10 -16.41 25.64
CA VAL A 41 19.71 -15.98 25.81
C VAL A 41 19.56 -14.47 25.57
N GLU A 42 20.53 -13.65 25.98
CA GLU A 42 20.49 -12.22 25.72
C GLU A 42 20.62 -11.89 24.21
N ALA A 43 21.47 -12.61 23.50
CA ALA A 43 21.61 -12.47 22.04
C ALA A 43 20.31 -12.85 21.32
N GLU A 44 19.70 -13.98 21.68
CA GLU A 44 18.41 -14.42 21.14
C GLU A 44 17.30 -13.40 21.44
N ARG A 45 17.24 -12.89 22.68
CA ARG A 45 16.30 -11.83 23.07
C ARG A 45 16.49 -10.56 22.25
N LYS A 46 17.73 -10.18 21.92
CA LYS A 46 18.03 -9.03 21.06
C LYS A 46 17.54 -9.27 19.63
N ALA A 47 17.77 -10.46 19.07
CA ALA A 47 17.28 -10.85 17.75
C ALA A 47 15.75 -10.83 17.68
N LEU A 48 15.06 -11.46 18.64
CA LEU A 48 13.60 -11.47 18.71
C LEU A 48 13.00 -10.06 18.86
N LYS A 49 13.63 -9.19 19.66
CA LYS A 49 13.20 -7.78 19.77
C LYS A 49 13.32 -7.04 18.44
N GLN A 50 14.36 -7.32 17.66
CA GLN A 50 14.55 -6.71 16.35
C GLN A 50 13.52 -7.25 15.34
N GLU A 51 13.22 -8.55 15.37
CA GLU A 51 12.18 -9.16 14.54
C GLU A 51 10.79 -8.59 14.85
N ILE A 52 10.42 -8.50 16.13
CA ILE A 52 9.15 -7.86 16.56
C ILE A 52 9.07 -6.41 16.06
N LYS A 53 10.20 -5.67 16.09
CA LYS A 53 10.26 -4.30 15.60
C LYS A 53 10.01 -4.23 14.09
N ASN A 54 10.60 -5.15 13.32
CA ASN A 54 10.42 -5.23 11.87
C ASN A 54 8.97 -5.58 11.52
N ILE A 55 8.41 -6.63 12.11
CA ILE A 55 7.02 -7.07 11.90
C ILE A 55 6.04 -5.93 12.22
N LYS A 56 6.24 -5.23 13.34
CA LYS A 56 5.38 -4.09 13.72
C LYS A 56 5.44 -2.96 12.69
N SER A 57 6.60 -2.70 12.10
CA SER A 57 6.78 -1.70 11.05
C SER A 57 6.02 -2.10 9.78
N GLU A 58 6.16 -3.35 9.34
CA GLU A 58 5.47 -3.89 8.17
C GLU A 58 3.95 -3.85 8.35
N MET A 59 3.45 -4.27 9.51
CA MET A 59 2.01 -4.20 9.83
C MET A 59 1.47 -2.77 9.77
N GLU A 60 2.23 -1.78 10.23
CA GLU A 60 1.80 -0.37 10.17
C GLU A 60 1.77 0.15 8.72
N ILE A 61 2.73 -0.25 7.89
CA ILE A 61 2.72 0.08 6.45
C ILE A 61 1.50 -0.54 5.77
N GLN A 62 1.27 -1.84 5.96
CA GLN A 62 0.11 -2.54 5.41
C GLN A 62 -1.19 -1.87 5.87
N ARG A 63 -1.32 -1.59 7.17
CA ARG A 63 -2.50 -0.90 7.72
C ARG A 63 -2.74 0.45 7.07
N LYS A 64 -1.70 1.27 6.89
CA LYS A 64 -1.82 2.58 6.22
C LYS A 64 -2.27 2.42 4.77
N THR A 65 -1.71 1.47 4.04
CA THR A 65 -2.06 1.19 2.65
C THR A 65 -3.51 0.70 2.52
N THR A 66 -3.92 -0.29 3.31
CA THR A 66 -5.31 -0.79 3.32
C THR A 66 -6.31 0.30 3.71
N ASN A 67 -5.99 1.12 4.71
CA ASN A 67 -6.84 2.25 5.09
C ASN A 67 -6.97 3.28 3.95
N THR A 68 -5.90 3.51 3.19
CA THR A 68 -5.92 4.44 2.05
C THR A 68 -6.77 3.88 0.91
N LEU A 69 -6.60 2.60 0.57
CA LEU A 69 -7.42 1.90 -0.41
C LEU A 69 -8.91 1.95 -0.03
N ALA A 70 -9.24 1.66 1.23
CA ALA A 70 -10.61 1.74 1.75
C ALA A 70 -11.17 3.16 1.65
N ARG A 71 -10.39 4.20 1.98
CA ARG A 71 -10.81 5.61 1.84
C ARG A 71 -11.10 6.01 0.40
N ILE A 72 -10.27 5.57 -0.55
CA ILE A 72 -10.49 5.77 -1.98
C ILE A 72 -11.79 5.08 -2.41
N GLY A 73 -11.95 3.79 -2.07
CA GLY A 73 -13.15 3.01 -2.36
C GLY A 73 -14.42 3.67 -1.80
N VAL A 74 -14.40 4.11 -0.54
CA VAL A 74 -15.51 4.84 0.09
C VAL A 74 -15.83 6.14 -0.67
N ALA A 75 -14.82 6.94 -1.01
CA ALA A 75 -15.04 8.19 -1.74
C ALA A 75 -15.72 7.95 -3.10
N VAL A 76 -15.24 6.95 -3.85
CA VAL A 76 -15.80 6.56 -5.15
C VAL A 76 -17.22 6.04 -4.98
N ARG A 77 -17.47 5.12 -4.05
CA ARG A 77 -18.81 4.54 -3.81
C ARG A 77 -19.82 5.56 -3.31
N VAL A 78 -19.43 6.49 -2.44
CA VAL A 78 -20.30 7.58 -1.98
C VAL A 78 -20.70 8.49 -3.15
N ARG A 79 -19.78 8.81 -4.07
CA ARG A 79 -20.13 9.54 -5.30
C ARG A 79 -21.15 8.77 -6.14
N PHE A 80 -20.97 7.46 -6.33
CA PHE A 80 -21.95 6.64 -7.07
C PHE A 80 -23.34 6.69 -6.44
N LEU A 81 -23.42 6.54 -5.11
CA LEU A 81 -24.69 6.64 -4.39
C LEU A 81 -25.32 8.04 -4.52
N GLU A 82 -24.51 9.10 -4.49
CA GLU A 82 -24.99 10.46 -4.69
C GLU A 82 -25.61 10.65 -6.07
N HIS A 83 -24.99 10.10 -7.12
CA HIS A 83 -25.57 10.11 -8.46
C HIS A 83 -26.86 9.28 -8.58
N ALA A 84 -26.92 8.13 -7.89
CA ALA A 84 -28.10 7.25 -7.90
C ALA A 84 -29.33 7.90 -7.24
N LYS A 85 -29.15 8.86 -6.32
CA LYS A 85 -30.26 9.60 -5.70
C LYS A 85 -31.20 10.25 -6.70
N ALA A 86 -30.69 10.75 -7.83
CA ALA A 86 -31.56 11.35 -8.84
C ALA A 86 -32.56 10.35 -9.43
N GLN A 87 -32.11 9.11 -9.66
CA GLN A 87 -32.93 8.06 -10.25
C GLN A 87 -33.83 7.39 -9.21
N VAL A 88 -33.32 7.14 -8.01
CA VAL A 88 -34.06 6.40 -6.96
C VAL A 88 -35.02 7.29 -6.18
N MET A 89 -34.65 8.56 -5.95
CA MET A 89 -35.42 9.50 -5.12
C MET A 89 -36.06 10.64 -5.92
N GLY A 90 -35.90 10.66 -7.25
CA GLY A 90 -36.41 11.73 -8.11
C GLY A 90 -35.77 13.11 -7.85
N LEU A 91 -34.59 13.15 -7.21
CA LEU A 91 -33.92 14.41 -6.88
C LEU A 91 -33.25 15.03 -8.11
N HIS A 92 -33.39 16.35 -8.26
CA HIS A 92 -32.66 17.07 -9.30
C HIS A 92 -31.15 17.09 -9.00
N LYS A 93 -30.30 17.06 -10.05
CA LYS A 93 -28.82 17.07 -9.93
C LYS A 93 -28.25 18.28 -9.15
N PHE A 94 -29.01 19.37 -9.04
CA PHE A 94 -28.64 20.55 -8.25
C PHE A 94 -28.68 20.31 -6.74
N ASN A 95 -29.37 19.25 -6.30
CA ASN A 95 -29.48 18.85 -4.89
C ASN A 95 -28.36 17.88 -4.47
N PHE A 96 -27.45 17.53 -5.37
CA PHE A 96 -26.33 16.66 -5.03
C PHE A 96 -25.37 17.35 -4.09
N ASP A 97 -24.84 16.61 -3.12
CA ASP A 97 -23.72 17.08 -2.33
C ASP A 97 -22.47 17.21 -3.22
N ALA A 98 -22.18 18.45 -3.61
CA ALA A 98 -21.03 18.78 -4.46
C ALA A 98 -19.69 18.38 -3.84
N LYS A 99 -19.59 18.28 -2.50
CA LYS A 99 -18.38 17.80 -1.82
C LYS A 99 -18.20 16.31 -2.01
N PHE A 100 -19.28 15.52 -1.92
CA PHE A 100 -19.23 14.07 -2.16
C PHE A 100 -18.86 13.75 -3.61
N VAL A 101 -19.48 14.45 -4.56
CA VAL A 101 -19.16 14.29 -5.99
C VAL A 101 -17.70 14.68 -6.26
N ARG A 102 -17.24 15.82 -5.74
CA ARG A 102 -15.86 16.28 -5.92
C ARG A 102 -14.85 15.28 -5.36
N ARG A 103 -15.01 14.87 -4.10
CA ARG A 103 -14.13 13.92 -3.43
C ARG A 103 -14.06 12.57 -4.15
N GLY A 104 -15.20 12.05 -4.62
CA GLY A 104 -15.20 10.79 -5.38
C GLY A 104 -14.57 10.93 -6.77
N ASN A 105 -14.69 12.09 -7.42
CA ASN A 105 -13.97 12.37 -8.67
C ASN A 105 -12.45 12.52 -8.44
N ASP A 106 -12.03 13.23 -7.38
CA ASP A 106 -10.62 13.30 -6.98
C ASP A 106 -10.05 11.89 -6.76
N ALA A 107 -10.76 11.05 -6.00
CA ALA A 107 -10.34 9.69 -5.70
C ALA A 107 -10.29 8.77 -6.94
N ALA A 108 -11.16 8.98 -7.93
CA ALA A 108 -11.21 8.15 -9.13
C ALA A 108 -10.21 8.56 -10.22
N HIS A 109 -9.79 9.84 -10.24
CA HIS A 109 -9.01 10.39 -11.35
C HIS A 109 -7.54 10.63 -11.00
N ARG A 110 -7.21 10.72 -9.71
CA ARG A 110 -5.83 10.89 -9.24
C ARG A 110 -5.16 9.52 -9.17
N ALA A 111 -3.91 9.44 -9.63
CA ALA A 111 -3.07 8.26 -9.47
C ALA A 111 -2.54 8.15 -8.04
N TYR A 112 -2.41 6.93 -7.55
CA TYR A 112 -1.94 6.60 -6.21
C TYR A 112 -1.00 5.40 -6.29
N GLY A 113 0.24 5.60 -6.73
CA GLY A 113 1.12 4.49 -7.10
C GLY A 113 1.38 3.49 -5.99
N ALA A 114 1.53 3.94 -4.75
CA ALA A 114 1.67 3.02 -3.61
C ALA A 114 0.41 2.16 -3.36
N VAL A 115 -0.78 2.71 -3.61
CA VAL A 115 -2.05 1.98 -3.46
C VAL A 115 -2.25 1.04 -4.63
N ASP A 116 -1.95 1.48 -5.84
CA ASP A 116 -2.06 0.68 -7.05
C ASP A 116 -1.06 -0.48 -7.03
N ALA A 117 0.18 -0.26 -6.55
CA ALA A 117 1.16 -1.31 -6.31
C ALA A 117 0.63 -2.36 -5.33
N ALA A 118 -0.07 -1.92 -4.28
CA ALA A 118 -0.65 -2.82 -3.29
C ALA A 118 -1.80 -3.69 -3.84
N LEU A 119 -2.39 -3.32 -4.99
CA LEU A 119 -3.36 -4.19 -5.66
C LEU A 119 -2.69 -5.47 -6.20
N PHE A 120 -1.42 -5.40 -6.58
CA PHE A 120 -0.65 -6.55 -7.09
C PHE A 120 -0.25 -7.50 -5.97
N THR A 121 0.01 -6.97 -4.77
CA THR A 121 0.49 -7.76 -3.61
C THR A 121 -0.62 -8.19 -2.65
N GLY A 122 -1.77 -7.51 -2.64
CA GLY A 122 -2.86 -7.73 -1.68
C GLY A 122 -3.94 -8.75 -2.08
N ASP A 123 -3.65 -9.67 -3.00
CA ASP A 123 -4.59 -10.69 -3.49
C ASP A 123 -5.94 -10.17 -4.02
N TYR A 124 -5.96 -8.93 -4.51
CA TYR A 124 -7.16 -8.31 -5.10
C TYR A 124 -7.34 -8.63 -6.58
N LEU A 125 -6.27 -9.10 -7.25
CA LEU A 125 -6.22 -9.35 -8.69
C LEU A 125 -5.92 -10.83 -8.95
N THR A 126 -6.57 -11.40 -9.96
CA THR A 126 -6.20 -12.70 -10.52
C THR A 126 -4.85 -12.62 -11.24
N ASP A 127 -4.15 -13.75 -11.40
CA ASP A 127 -2.87 -13.80 -12.15
C ASP A 127 -2.98 -13.29 -13.59
N ARG A 128 -4.16 -13.44 -14.20
CA ARG A 128 -4.44 -12.89 -15.53
C ARG A 128 -4.50 -11.36 -15.49
N GLU A 129 -5.22 -10.79 -14.53
CA GLU A 129 -5.31 -9.34 -14.37
C GLU A 129 -3.96 -8.72 -14.03
N LYS A 130 -3.18 -9.34 -13.13
CA LYS A 130 -1.82 -8.90 -12.80
C LYS A 130 -0.96 -8.75 -14.06
N ARG A 131 -0.87 -9.81 -14.87
CA ARG A 131 -0.09 -9.79 -16.13
C ARG A 131 -0.55 -8.73 -17.13
N GLN A 132 -1.85 -8.43 -17.18
CA GLN A 132 -2.38 -7.41 -18.09
C GLN A 132 -2.16 -5.99 -17.59
N LEU A 133 -2.18 -5.78 -16.28
CA LEU A 133 -2.10 -4.46 -15.67
C LEU A 133 -0.69 -4.05 -15.29
N GLU A 134 0.27 -4.97 -15.20
CA GLU A 134 1.65 -4.68 -14.81
C GLU A 134 2.36 -3.76 -15.83
N GLU A 135 2.21 -4.03 -17.13
CA GLU A 135 2.76 -3.16 -18.18
C GLU A 135 2.11 -1.76 -18.13
N VAL A 136 0.78 -1.72 -17.91
CA VAL A 136 0.04 -0.45 -17.78
C VAL A 136 0.51 0.32 -16.54
N TYR A 137 0.77 -0.37 -15.44
CA TYR A 137 1.34 0.21 -14.22
C TYR A 137 2.68 0.86 -14.52
N GLY A 138 3.58 0.15 -15.19
CA GLY A 138 4.87 0.70 -15.63
C GLY A 138 4.70 1.94 -16.51
N LEU A 139 3.76 1.94 -17.46
CA LEU A 139 3.52 3.12 -18.31
C LEU A 139 2.98 4.33 -17.53
N ILE A 140 2.16 4.12 -16.50
CA ILE A 140 1.62 5.20 -15.66
C ILE A 140 2.67 5.72 -14.68
N TYR A 141 3.47 4.83 -14.10
CA TYR A 141 4.40 5.11 -13.02
C TYR A 141 5.87 5.08 -13.46
N ASP A 142 6.12 5.58 -14.68
CA ASP A 142 7.46 5.91 -15.18
C ASP A 142 8.46 4.73 -15.23
N GLY A 143 7.98 3.57 -15.68
CA GLY A 143 8.75 2.34 -15.85
C GLY A 143 8.98 1.55 -14.57
N LEU A 144 8.41 1.98 -13.44
CA LEU A 144 8.52 1.26 -12.18
C LEU A 144 7.63 0.01 -12.16
N THR A 145 8.14 -1.05 -11.53
CA THR A 145 7.30 -2.20 -11.15
C THR A 145 6.59 -1.91 -9.82
N PRO A 146 5.46 -2.58 -9.53
CA PRO A 146 4.78 -2.47 -8.23
C PRO A 146 5.72 -2.65 -7.03
N GLU A 147 6.64 -3.61 -7.08
CA GLU A 147 7.59 -3.93 -6.00
C GLU A 147 8.62 -2.82 -5.78
N ASN A 148 9.00 -2.13 -6.85
CA ASN A 148 10.06 -1.13 -6.82
C ASN A 148 9.54 0.29 -6.59
N TYR A 149 8.22 0.50 -6.60
CA TYR A 149 7.65 1.82 -6.43
C TYR A 149 8.12 2.47 -5.13
N GLY A 150 8.11 1.75 -4.00
CA GLY A 150 8.52 2.30 -2.70
C GLY A 150 9.99 2.66 -2.54
N ASN A 151 10.85 2.41 -3.54
CA ASN A 151 12.30 2.58 -3.44
C ASN A 151 12.79 4.00 -3.76
N LEU A 152 11.89 4.91 -4.14
CA LEU A 152 12.23 6.29 -4.48
C LEU A 152 11.95 7.26 -3.31
N PRO A 153 12.64 8.41 -3.26
CA PRO A 153 12.40 9.40 -2.23
C PRO A 153 10.97 9.97 -2.32
N PRO A 154 10.35 10.39 -1.20
CA PRO A 154 8.94 10.80 -1.13
C PRO A 154 8.49 11.84 -2.18
N ARG A 155 9.27 12.88 -2.43
CA ARG A 155 8.95 13.91 -3.44
C ARG A 155 9.00 13.36 -4.86
N MET A 156 9.86 12.39 -5.13
CA MET A 156 9.89 11.74 -6.44
C MET A 156 8.67 10.84 -6.64
N LEU A 157 8.25 10.11 -5.60
CA LEU A 157 7.00 9.35 -5.63
C LEU A 157 5.79 10.26 -5.86
N GLN A 158 5.76 11.40 -5.18
CA GLN A 158 4.71 12.39 -5.40
C GLN A 158 4.73 12.96 -6.83
N ALA A 159 5.91 13.21 -7.40
CA ALA A 159 6.04 13.65 -8.79
C ALA A 159 5.49 12.59 -9.76
N ILE A 160 5.82 11.33 -9.52
CA ILE A 160 5.35 10.18 -10.29
C ILE A 160 3.83 10.02 -10.18
N ASP A 161 3.23 10.23 -9.01
CA ASP A 161 1.76 10.22 -8.87
C ASP A 161 1.08 11.37 -9.63
N HIS A 162 1.67 12.56 -9.61
CA HIS A 162 1.17 13.68 -10.40
C HIS A 162 1.28 13.39 -11.90
N GLN A 163 2.42 12.87 -12.35
CA GLN A 163 2.63 12.46 -13.73
C GLN A 163 1.69 11.32 -14.14
N GLY A 164 1.50 10.32 -13.29
CA GLY A 164 0.59 9.21 -13.52
C GLY A 164 -0.85 9.67 -13.67
N SER A 165 -1.28 10.66 -12.89
CA SER A 165 -2.59 11.30 -13.06
C SER A 165 -2.72 11.96 -14.44
N ILE A 166 -1.66 12.61 -14.92
CA ILE A 166 -1.64 13.23 -16.24
C ILE A 166 -1.68 12.18 -17.36
N VAL A 167 -0.82 11.16 -17.28
CA VAL A 167 -0.72 10.09 -18.30
C VAL A 167 -2.02 9.30 -18.42
N SER A 168 -2.54 8.81 -17.31
CA SER A 168 -3.78 8.02 -17.27
C SER A 168 -4.99 8.80 -17.81
N LEU A 169 -5.18 10.04 -17.37
CA LEU A 169 -6.29 10.87 -17.85
C LEU A 169 -6.09 11.34 -19.28
N TYR A 170 -4.85 11.56 -19.73
CA TYR A 170 -4.58 11.86 -21.13
C TYR A 170 -5.02 10.71 -22.03
N ALA A 171 -4.69 9.47 -21.64
CA ALA A 171 -5.11 8.27 -22.34
C ALA A 171 -6.63 8.10 -22.36
N LEU A 172 -7.30 8.29 -21.20
CA LEU A 172 -8.76 8.13 -21.08
C LEU A 172 -9.57 9.20 -21.80
N ASN A 173 -9.04 10.41 -21.93
CA ASN A 173 -9.78 11.55 -22.50
C ASN A 173 -9.30 11.92 -23.91
N ASN A 174 -8.80 10.96 -24.70
CA ASN A 174 -8.32 11.15 -26.09
C ASN A 174 -7.40 12.37 -26.26
N GLY A 175 -6.52 12.62 -25.28
CA GLY A 175 -5.60 13.74 -25.34
C GLY A 175 -6.20 15.12 -25.06
N SER A 176 -7.20 15.23 -24.17
CA SER A 176 -7.84 16.50 -23.74
C SER A 176 -6.90 17.61 -23.18
N MET A 177 -5.61 17.33 -23.03
CA MET A 177 -4.59 18.30 -22.66
C MET A 177 -3.93 18.88 -23.91
N SER A 178 -3.69 20.20 -23.94
CA SER A 178 -2.98 20.81 -25.06
C SER A 178 -1.55 20.30 -25.13
N ILE A 179 -0.98 20.25 -26.34
CA ILE A 179 0.42 19.86 -26.57
C ILE A 179 1.37 20.69 -25.68
N ARG A 180 1.08 21.98 -25.51
CA ARG A 180 1.88 22.89 -24.67
C ARG A 180 1.84 22.53 -23.18
N GLU A 181 0.66 22.22 -22.64
CA GLU A 181 0.52 21.78 -21.25
C GLU A 181 1.23 20.43 -21.03
N LYS A 182 1.11 19.51 -21.99
CA LYS A 182 1.79 18.21 -21.95
C LYS A 182 3.31 18.36 -21.95
N GLN A 183 3.83 19.22 -22.84
CA GLN A 183 5.26 19.50 -22.90
C GLN A 183 5.76 20.12 -21.59
N ALA A 184 5.05 21.11 -21.05
CA ALA A 184 5.46 21.76 -19.80
C ALA A 184 5.43 20.82 -18.58
N ALA A 185 4.49 19.87 -18.54
CA ALA A 185 4.48 18.80 -17.54
C ALA A 185 5.69 17.86 -17.72
N GLY A 186 5.97 17.45 -18.96
CA GLY A 186 7.16 16.66 -19.31
C GLY A 186 8.46 17.34 -18.89
N ASP A 187 8.65 18.60 -19.26
CA ASP A 187 9.84 19.39 -18.88
C ASP A 187 10.00 19.46 -17.35
N SER A 188 8.90 19.55 -16.61
CA SER A 188 8.92 19.57 -15.13
C SER A 188 9.32 18.21 -14.56
N MET A 189 8.83 17.12 -15.15
CA MET A 189 9.17 15.76 -14.75
C MET A 189 10.63 15.44 -15.06
N ASP A 190 11.11 15.80 -16.25
CA ASP A 190 12.51 15.59 -16.67
C ASP A 190 13.48 16.38 -15.78
N PHE A 191 13.12 17.62 -15.41
CA PHE A 191 13.87 18.39 -14.43
C PHE A 191 14.02 17.62 -13.10
N LEU A 192 12.92 17.10 -12.55
CA LEU A 192 12.93 16.39 -11.28
C LEU A 192 13.79 15.11 -11.33
N LYS A 193 13.71 14.34 -12.42
CA LYS A 193 14.55 13.16 -12.63
C LYS A 193 16.04 13.52 -12.66
N ASN A 194 16.40 14.49 -13.49
CA ASN A 194 17.80 14.92 -13.63
C ASN A 194 18.33 15.48 -12.32
N LYS A 195 17.53 16.29 -11.62
CA LYS A 195 17.93 16.88 -10.34
C LYS A 195 18.14 15.85 -9.25
N ARG A 196 17.34 14.78 -9.22
CA ARG A 196 17.55 13.65 -8.30
C ARG A 196 18.87 12.94 -8.56
N ILE A 197 19.20 12.69 -9.83
CA ILE A 197 20.47 12.05 -10.22
C ILE A 197 21.66 12.94 -9.82
N GLU A 198 21.54 14.26 -9.99
CA GLU A 198 22.57 15.24 -9.64
C GLU A 198 22.82 15.34 -8.12
N LEU A 199 21.74 15.42 -7.32
CA LEU A 199 21.83 15.73 -5.89
C LEU A 199 21.89 14.49 -4.98
N GLY A 200 21.36 13.36 -5.43
CA GLY A 200 21.04 12.23 -4.56
C GLY A 200 19.79 12.46 -3.69
N ASP A 201 19.28 11.39 -3.09
CA ASP A 201 17.95 11.37 -2.46
C ASP A 201 17.79 12.35 -1.29
N GLU A 202 18.79 12.48 -0.42
CA GLU A 202 18.67 13.34 0.78
C GLU A 202 18.62 14.84 0.43
N ALA A 203 19.51 15.29 -0.47
CA ALA A 203 19.54 16.70 -0.88
C ALA A 203 18.34 17.04 -1.78
N PHE A 204 17.90 16.11 -2.63
CA PHE A 204 16.70 16.24 -3.44
C PHE A 204 15.44 16.54 -2.59
N GLU A 205 15.29 15.86 -1.46
CA GLU A 205 14.15 16.07 -0.54
C GLU A 205 14.11 17.46 0.10
N LYS A 206 15.23 18.17 0.15
CA LYS A 206 15.35 19.49 0.79
C LYS A 206 15.45 20.65 -0.21
N ASP A 207 15.58 20.35 -1.51
CA ASP A 207 15.80 21.34 -2.55
C ASP A 207 14.53 22.16 -2.88
N GLU A 208 14.68 23.48 -3.02
CA GLU A 208 13.57 24.40 -3.27
C GLU A 208 13.10 24.41 -4.73
N ASP A 209 14.00 24.17 -5.68
CA ASP A 209 13.63 24.07 -7.10
C ASP A 209 12.87 22.76 -7.35
N VAL A 210 13.26 21.67 -6.68
CA VAL A 210 12.47 20.42 -6.63
C VAL A 210 11.06 20.69 -6.12
N ALA A 211 10.92 21.41 -4.99
CA ALA A 211 9.60 21.75 -4.44
C ALA A 211 8.77 22.59 -5.43
N ARG A 212 9.41 23.54 -6.14
CA ARG A 212 8.74 24.38 -7.15
C ARG A 212 8.24 23.56 -8.34
N HIS A 213 9.09 22.70 -8.91
CA HIS A 213 8.73 21.86 -10.05
C HIS A 213 7.68 20.80 -9.67
N LEU A 214 7.78 20.23 -8.47
CA LEU A 214 6.78 19.30 -7.96
C LEU A 214 5.40 19.97 -7.82
N ARG A 215 5.34 21.18 -7.26
CA ARG A 215 4.09 21.96 -7.18
C ARG A 215 3.49 22.21 -8.56
N ARG A 216 4.31 22.65 -9.52
CA ARG A 216 3.89 22.88 -10.90
C ARG A 216 3.33 21.62 -11.56
N LEU A 217 3.95 20.48 -11.33
CA LEU A 217 3.46 19.19 -11.84
C LEU A 217 2.10 18.82 -11.21
N GLY A 218 1.94 19.08 -9.91
CA GLY A 218 0.66 18.94 -9.20
C GLY A 218 -0.45 19.83 -9.78
N GLU A 219 -0.13 21.08 -10.13
CA GLU A 219 -1.09 21.99 -10.78
C GLU A 219 -1.55 21.46 -12.15
N PHE A 220 -0.65 20.86 -12.94
CA PHE A 220 -1.04 20.22 -14.20
C PHE A 220 -1.93 19.00 -13.99
N ALA A 221 -1.65 18.18 -12.97
CA ALA A 221 -2.51 17.07 -12.58
C ALA A 221 -3.91 17.54 -12.18
N ASP A 222 -4.01 18.60 -11.37
CA ASP A 222 -5.30 19.16 -10.97
C ASP A 222 -6.07 19.75 -12.16
N LEU A 223 -5.36 20.39 -13.10
CA LEU A 223 -5.94 20.95 -14.31
C LEU A 223 -6.58 19.86 -15.20
N ILE A 224 -5.86 18.76 -15.46
CA ILE A 224 -6.39 17.68 -16.30
C ILE A 224 -7.52 16.92 -15.61
N ILE A 225 -7.43 16.71 -14.30
CA ILE A 225 -8.52 16.16 -13.49
C ILE A 225 -9.78 17.05 -13.63
N ALA A 226 -9.62 18.37 -13.56
CA ALA A 226 -10.72 19.32 -13.73
C ALA A 226 -11.30 19.34 -15.16
N LYS A 227 -10.47 19.13 -16.20
CA LYS A 227 -10.93 18.99 -17.59
C LYS A 227 -11.72 17.68 -17.79
N SER A 228 -11.20 16.55 -17.30
CA SER A 228 -11.87 15.25 -17.41
C SER A 228 -13.26 15.25 -16.76
N ARG A 229 -13.42 15.92 -15.61
CA ARG A 229 -14.73 16.12 -14.97
C ARG A 229 -15.74 16.79 -15.90
N ARG A 230 -15.32 17.83 -16.63
CA ARG A 230 -16.21 18.57 -17.54
C ARG A 230 -16.61 17.71 -18.75
N HIS A 231 -15.69 16.88 -19.25
CA HIS A 231 -15.98 15.95 -20.34
C HIS A 231 -16.98 14.85 -19.94
N GLY A 232 -16.84 14.26 -18.74
CA GLY A 232 -17.79 13.27 -18.23
C GLY A 232 -19.20 13.84 -17.99
N VAL A 233 -19.31 15.12 -17.65
CA VAL A 233 -20.61 15.82 -17.51
C VAL A 233 -21.27 16.05 -18.88
N LEU A 234 -20.51 16.32 -19.93
CA LEU A 234 -21.03 16.53 -21.29
C LEU A 234 -21.50 15.22 -21.94
N MET A 235 -20.76 14.13 -21.77
CA MET A 235 -21.12 12.80 -22.31
C MET A 235 -22.35 12.18 -21.62
N HIS A 236 -22.56 12.45 -20.32
CA HIS A 236 -23.78 12.05 -19.61
C HIS A 236 -24.87 13.13 -19.58
N GLY A 237 -24.64 14.27 -20.25
CA GLY A 237 -25.58 15.40 -20.37
C GLY A 237 -26.32 15.46 -21.71
N ALA A 238 -25.85 14.74 -22.73
CA ALA A 238 -26.42 14.76 -24.08
C ALA A 238 -27.08 13.43 -24.44
N ASN A 239 -28.16 13.05 -23.74
CA ASN A 239 -29.28 12.28 -24.34
C ASN A 239 -30.49 12.17 -23.38
N PRO A 240 -31.51 13.04 -23.48
CA PRO A 240 -32.85 12.73 -23.02
C PRO A 240 -33.63 12.18 -24.22
N GLY A 241 -33.47 10.89 -24.52
CA GLY A 241 -34.01 10.35 -25.77
C GLY A 241 -34.09 8.84 -25.85
N THR A 242 -34.74 8.20 -24.87
CA THR A 242 -35.61 7.00 -24.94
C THR A 242 -35.51 6.20 -23.63
N PRO A 243 -36.62 6.03 -22.88
CA PRO A 243 -36.64 5.14 -21.72
C PRO A 243 -36.80 3.71 -22.21
N SER A 244 -35.68 2.98 -22.36
CA SER A 244 -35.78 1.53 -22.49
C SER A 244 -35.91 0.92 -21.09
N SER A 245 -37.15 0.51 -20.83
CA SER A 245 -37.62 -0.27 -19.71
C SER A 245 -36.74 -1.50 -19.42
N SER A 246 -36.63 -1.81 -18.13
CA SER A 246 -36.21 -3.06 -17.50
C SER A 246 -34.72 -3.22 -17.16
N TYR A 247 -34.38 -2.76 -15.95
CA TYR A 247 -33.43 -3.48 -15.09
C TYR A 247 -34.10 -3.65 -13.72
N GLY A 248 -34.88 -4.72 -13.58
CA GLY A 248 -35.10 -5.35 -12.28
C GLY A 248 -33.96 -6.34 -12.01
N PRO A 249 -33.63 -6.64 -10.74
CA PRO A 249 -32.60 -7.63 -10.42
C PRO A 249 -32.97 -9.02 -10.99
N PRO A 250 -31.98 -9.88 -11.30
CA PRO A 250 -32.25 -11.21 -11.83
C PRO A 250 -33.07 -12.02 -10.84
N GLN A 251 -34.32 -12.30 -11.19
CA GLN A 251 -35.12 -13.30 -10.47
C GLN A 251 -34.60 -14.68 -10.87
N THR A 252 -34.16 -15.44 -9.88
CA THR A 252 -33.87 -16.87 -10.02
C THR A 252 -35.13 -17.61 -10.50
N PRO A 253 -35.06 -18.48 -11.51
CA PRO A 253 -36.23 -19.22 -11.97
C PRO A 253 -36.64 -20.29 -10.93
N PRO A 254 -37.93 -20.49 -10.66
CA PRO A 254 -38.37 -21.46 -9.67
C PRO A 254 -38.16 -22.90 -10.19
N PHE A 255 -37.74 -23.75 -9.26
CA PHE A 255 -37.62 -25.20 -9.40
C PHE A 255 -38.82 -25.82 -10.14
N ARG A 256 -38.57 -26.35 -11.33
CA ARG A 256 -39.57 -27.09 -12.11
C ARG A 256 -39.69 -28.51 -11.55
N GLN A 257 -40.66 -28.73 -10.66
CA GLN A 257 -41.10 -30.09 -10.29
C GLN A 257 -41.65 -30.78 -11.55
N LYS A 258 -40.99 -31.84 -12.02
CA LYS A 258 -41.50 -32.71 -13.09
C LYS A 258 -42.61 -33.60 -12.51
N ARG A 259 -43.83 -33.45 -13.02
CA ARG A 259 -44.92 -34.44 -12.94
C ARG A 259 -45.18 -35.02 -14.34
N PRO A 260 -45.79 -36.22 -14.41
CA PRO A 260 -45.39 -37.29 -15.32
C PRO A 260 -46.03 -37.23 -16.71
N SER A 261 -45.33 -37.83 -17.68
CA SER A 261 -45.71 -37.92 -19.09
C SER A 261 -47.01 -38.73 -19.32
N PRO A 262 -47.92 -38.28 -20.20
CA PRO A 262 -48.98 -39.12 -20.76
C PRO A 262 -48.54 -39.84 -22.05
N PRO A 263 -49.28 -40.89 -22.47
CA PRO A 263 -48.79 -41.93 -23.37
C PRO A 263 -48.99 -41.60 -24.85
N HIS A 264 -48.11 -42.15 -25.68
CA HIS A 264 -48.22 -42.16 -27.14
C HIS A 264 -49.40 -43.01 -27.62
N PRO A 265 -50.08 -42.57 -28.69
CA PRO A 265 -50.70 -43.47 -29.64
C PRO A 265 -50.10 -43.31 -31.05
N SER A 266 -49.74 -44.48 -31.59
CA SER A 266 -49.66 -44.92 -32.99
C SER A 266 -48.92 -44.08 -34.03
#